data_AF-A0A0D9WA56-F1
#
_entry.id   AF-A0A0D9WA56-F1
#
_cell.length_a   1.000
_cell.length_b   1.000
_cell.length_c   1.000
_cell.angle_alpha   90.00
_cell.angle_beta   90.00
_cell.angle_gamma   90.00
#
_symmetry.space_group_name_H-M   'P 1'
#
loop_
_entity.id
_entity.type
_entity.pdbx_description
1 polymer ?
#
loop_
_entity_poly.entity_id
_entity_poly.type
_entity_poly.pdbx_seq_one_letter_code
_entity_poly.pdbx_strand_id
1 'polypeptide(L)'
;MAIVAALVAPTANPRNPLRLIAATSHRQWRVAAASSSAAPGVDLKALQAAIDKKDGEEVKQALDQLKEVGWAKRWGSQPYVSRRTTSLRELTTLGIKNAENLAIPSVRNDVRPVPQLANAAFLFTVVGSTGFLAVLAGQLPGDWGFFVPYLIGSISLIVLAIGSISPGLLQAAIGAFSTVFPDYQERIARHEAAHFLVAYLIGLPILGYSLDIGKEHVNLIDEQLQKLIYSGQLDQKEIDRLAVVSMAGLAAEGLEYDKVVGQSADLFTLQVLFSASLLKNNKVAHEALMSAMSQKASVLGCIEAIENAS
;
A
#
# COMPACT_ATOMS: atom_id res chain seq x y z
N MET A 1 -32.04 -4.54 11.43
CA MET A 1 -30.64 -4.78 11.84
C MET A 1 -30.06 -3.50 12.42
N ALA A 2 -30.54 -3.13 13.60
CA ALA A 2 -30.05 -2.06 14.46
C ALA A 2 -30.07 -2.66 15.88
N ILE A 3 -29.29 -2.11 16.83
CA ILE A 3 -28.87 -2.68 18.13
C ILE A 3 -27.52 -3.38 17.93
N VAL A 4 -26.36 -2.80 18.25
CA VAL A 4 -25.90 -2.37 19.58
C VAL A 4 -24.95 -1.17 19.44
N ALA A 5 -25.35 0.00 19.94
CA ALA A 5 -24.47 1.15 20.15
C ALA A 5 -24.92 1.87 21.42
N ALA A 6 -24.48 1.40 22.59
CA ALA A 6 -24.62 2.14 23.85
C ALA A 6 -23.70 1.55 24.93
N LEU A 7 -23.14 2.45 25.76
CA LEU A 7 -22.23 2.27 26.90
C LEU A 7 -20.78 1.98 26.47
N VAL A 8 -19.80 2.87 26.71
CA VAL A 8 -19.42 3.43 28.02
C VAL A 8 -18.89 4.86 27.85
N ALA A 9 -19.44 5.82 28.59
CA ALA A 9 -18.83 7.13 28.81
C ALA A 9 -18.23 7.15 30.22
N PRO A 10 -16.95 7.52 30.43
CA PRO A 10 -16.41 7.69 31.77
C PRO A 10 -16.72 9.10 32.28
N THR A 11 -17.37 9.14 33.43
CA THR A 11 -17.67 10.34 34.22
C THR A 11 -16.37 10.98 34.72
N ALA A 12 -16.15 12.26 34.40
CA ALA A 12 -15.06 13.06 34.94
C ALA A 12 -15.36 13.51 36.38
N ASN A 13 -14.42 13.27 37.31
CA ASN A 13 -14.40 13.88 38.64
C ASN A 13 -13.08 14.66 38.81
N PRO A 14 -13.08 15.95 39.18
CA PRO A 14 -11.89 16.78 39.16
C PRO A 14 -11.20 16.79 40.53
N ARG A 15 -9.88 16.57 40.57
CA ARG A 15 -8.89 17.06 41.58
C ARG A 15 -7.58 16.29 41.44
N ASN A 16 -6.60 16.83 40.71
CA ASN A 16 -5.26 17.21 41.19
C ASN A 16 -4.36 17.60 39.99
N PRO A 17 -3.49 18.61 40.09
CA PRO A 17 -2.74 19.16 38.96
C PRO A 17 -1.30 18.64 38.95
N LEU A 18 -0.94 17.84 37.94
CA LEU A 18 0.46 17.66 37.54
C LEU A 18 0.54 17.72 36.01
N ARG A 19 0.81 18.92 35.52
CA ARG A 19 1.21 19.22 34.14
C ARG A 19 2.55 18.51 33.87
N LEU A 20 2.51 17.41 33.12
CA LEU A 20 3.65 16.97 32.31
C LEU A 20 3.34 17.35 30.87
N ILE A 21 4.04 18.37 30.38
CA ILE A 21 3.91 18.90 29.03
C ILE A 21 4.55 17.87 28.07
N ALA A 22 3.75 16.97 27.54
CA ALA A 22 4.03 16.28 26.28
C ALA A 22 3.09 16.90 25.25
N ALA A 23 3.55 17.97 24.61
CA ALA A 23 2.83 18.59 23.50
C ALA A 23 2.93 17.66 22.28
N THR A 24 2.03 16.67 22.19
CA THR A 24 1.71 16.05 20.91
C THR A 24 0.99 17.11 20.08
N SER A 25 1.77 17.77 19.22
CA SER A 25 1.26 18.67 18.20
C SER A 25 0.43 17.83 17.21
N HIS A 26 -0.83 17.57 17.55
CA HIS A 26 -1.83 17.22 16.55
C HIS A 26 -1.97 18.41 15.61
N ARG A 27 -1.22 18.39 14.50
CA ARG A 27 -1.52 19.26 13.35
C ARG A 27 -2.87 18.82 12.81
N GLN A 28 -3.94 19.46 13.30
CA GLN A 28 -5.21 19.46 12.60
C GLN A 28 -4.96 20.06 11.23
N TRP A 29 -4.90 19.20 10.21
CA TRP A 29 -5.04 19.61 8.83
C TRP A 29 -6.46 20.14 8.66
N ARG A 30 -6.67 21.42 8.99
CA ARG A 30 -7.79 22.18 8.46
C ARG A 30 -7.56 22.29 6.97
N VAL A 31 -8.07 21.31 6.23
CA VAL A 31 -8.31 21.48 4.80
C VAL A 31 -9.38 22.55 4.72
N ALA A 32 -8.97 23.80 4.56
CA ALA A 32 -9.86 24.77 3.96
C ALA A 32 -10.31 24.12 2.65
N ALA A 33 -11.60 23.81 2.55
CA ALA A 33 -12.21 23.46 1.27
C ALA A 33 -12.03 24.70 0.40
N ALA A 34 -10.89 24.78 -0.28
CA ALA A 34 -10.67 25.70 -1.36
C ALA A 34 -11.66 25.26 -2.43
N SER A 35 -12.82 25.93 -2.43
CA SER A 35 -13.75 25.91 -3.53
C SER A 35 -12.91 26.14 -4.77
N SER A 36 -12.89 25.17 -5.68
CA SER A 36 -12.17 25.22 -6.94
C SER A 36 -12.59 26.47 -7.70
N SER A 37 -11.85 27.57 -7.55
CA SER A 37 -11.74 28.53 -8.63
C SER A 37 -10.63 27.99 -9.51
N ALA A 38 -11.01 27.23 -10.54
CA ALA A 38 -10.15 27.01 -11.68
C ALA A 38 -9.51 28.35 -12.05
N ALA A 39 -8.19 28.35 -12.26
CA ALA A 39 -7.52 29.51 -12.83
C ALA A 39 -8.31 29.96 -14.08
N PRO A 40 -8.59 31.26 -14.25
CA PRO A 40 -9.50 31.72 -15.30
C PRO A 40 -8.96 31.30 -16.67
N GLY A 41 -9.66 30.36 -17.34
CA GLY A 41 -9.42 29.98 -18.73
C GLY A 41 -8.84 28.59 -19.03
N VAL A 42 -8.70 27.68 -18.06
CA VAL A 42 -8.18 26.32 -18.31
C VAL A 42 -9.32 25.29 -18.38
N ASP A 43 -9.51 24.65 -19.54
CA ASP A 43 -10.51 23.59 -19.71
C ASP A 43 -9.98 22.24 -19.22
N LEU A 44 -10.51 21.77 -18.08
CA LEU A 44 -10.15 20.48 -17.48
C LEU A 44 -11.02 19.32 -17.98
N LYS A 45 -11.99 19.57 -18.87
CA LYS A 45 -12.92 18.52 -19.35
C LYS A 45 -12.21 17.43 -20.13
N ALA A 46 -11.19 17.79 -20.91
CA ALA A 46 -10.40 16.83 -21.67
C ALA A 46 -9.64 15.86 -20.74
N LEU A 47 -9.06 16.38 -19.65
CA LEU A 47 -8.40 15.57 -18.63
C LEU A 47 -9.40 14.66 -17.91
N GLN A 48 -10.55 15.19 -17.50
CA GLN A 48 -11.58 14.41 -16.82
C GLN A 48 -12.11 13.28 -17.71
N ALA A 49 -12.39 13.56 -18.99
CA ALA A 49 -12.85 12.55 -19.93
C ALA A 49 -11.81 11.44 -20.16
N ALA A 50 -10.52 11.77 -20.18
CA ALA A 50 -9.44 10.79 -20.31
C ALA A 50 -9.33 9.90 -19.05
N ILE A 51 -9.49 10.47 -17.86
CA ILE A 51 -9.53 9.74 -16.59
C ILE A 51 -10.73 8.79 -16.56
N ASP A 52 -11.92 9.26 -16.96
CA ASP A 52 -13.15 8.46 -16.95
C ASP A 52 -13.06 7.25 -17.91
N LYS A 53 -12.37 7.42 -19.05
CA LYS A 53 -12.06 6.34 -19.99
C LYS A 53 -10.97 5.38 -19.50
N LYS A 54 -10.22 5.75 -18.47
CA LYS A 54 -9.01 5.05 -17.99
C LYS A 54 -7.92 4.91 -19.07
N ASP A 55 -7.77 5.91 -19.94
CA ASP A 55 -6.73 5.90 -20.97
C ASP A 55 -5.49 6.68 -20.51
N GLY A 56 -4.42 5.97 -20.17
CA GLY A 56 -3.18 6.57 -19.68
C GLY A 56 -2.47 7.48 -20.70
N GLU A 57 -2.59 7.20 -22.01
CA GLU A 57 -1.95 8.04 -23.02
C GLU A 57 -2.73 9.35 -23.22
N GLU A 58 -4.07 9.28 -23.25
CA GLU A 58 -4.91 10.48 -23.30
C GLU A 58 -4.69 11.36 -22.05
N VAL A 59 -4.59 10.75 -20.87
CA VAL A 59 -4.30 11.47 -19.61
C VAL A 59 -2.95 12.17 -19.68
N LYS A 60 -1.91 11.48 -20.16
CA LYS A 60 -0.56 12.06 -20.32
C LYS A 60 -0.59 13.24 -21.28
N GLN A 61 -1.22 13.09 -22.45
CA GLN A 61 -1.33 14.16 -23.45
C GLN A 61 -2.07 15.38 -22.90
N ALA A 62 -3.18 15.18 -22.18
CA ALA A 62 -3.91 16.26 -21.55
C ALA A 62 -3.07 16.99 -20.49
N LEU A 63 -2.30 16.25 -19.67
CA LEU A 63 -1.41 16.85 -18.67
C LEU A 63 -0.22 17.60 -19.29
N ASP A 64 0.33 17.10 -20.40
CA ASP A 64 1.38 17.79 -21.16
C ASP A 64 0.87 19.11 -21.73
N GLN A 65 -0.34 19.15 -22.30
CA GLN A 65 -0.98 20.40 -22.74
C GLN A 65 -1.21 21.37 -21.58
N LEU A 66 -1.69 20.88 -20.43
CA LEU A 66 -1.88 21.69 -19.23
C LEU A 66 -0.57 22.22 -18.65
N LYS A 67 0.55 21.53 -18.88
CA LYS A 67 1.88 21.98 -18.51
C LYS A 67 2.35 23.12 -19.41
N GLU A 68 2.10 23.03 -20.72
CA GLU A 68 2.41 24.12 -21.67
C GLU A 68 1.63 25.41 -21.34
N VAL A 69 0.36 25.27 -20.93
CA VAL A 69 -0.49 26.38 -20.47
C VAL A 69 -0.04 26.91 -19.09
N GLY A 70 0.91 26.25 -18.43
CA GLY A 70 1.47 26.66 -17.14
C GLY A 70 0.60 26.33 -15.93
N TRP A 71 -0.45 25.52 -16.10
CA TRP A 71 -1.28 25.01 -15.02
C TRP A 71 -0.59 23.86 -14.28
N ALA A 72 -0.10 22.86 -15.02
CA ALA A 72 0.57 21.67 -14.47
C ALA A 72 2.09 21.84 -14.31
N LYS A 73 2.54 22.88 -13.58
CA LYS A 73 3.98 23.24 -13.49
C LYS A 73 4.90 22.12 -12.98
N ARG A 74 4.38 21.28 -12.09
CA ARG A 74 5.16 20.19 -11.44
C ARG A 74 5.09 18.88 -12.23
N TRP A 75 4.17 18.76 -13.18
CA TRP A 75 4.01 17.56 -14.00
C TRP A 75 5.27 17.29 -14.82
N GLY A 76 5.85 16.10 -14.68
CA GLY A 76 7.07 15.72 -15.40
C GLY A 76 8.22 16.69 -15.16
N SER A 77 8.32 17.28 -13.97
CA SER A 77 9.41 18.21 -13.59
C SER A 77 10.68 17.49 -13.19
N GLN A 78 10.60 16.20 -12.83
CA GLN A 78 11.72 15.35 -12.46
C GLN A 78 11.73 14.04 -13.29
N PRO A 79 11.88 14.11 -14.63
CA PRO A 79 11.77 12.94 -15.50
C PRO A 79 13.04 12.06 -15.54
N TYR A 80 14.15 12.56 -15.00
CA TYR A 80 15.45 11.89 -15.01
C TYR A 80 15.66 11.12 -13.71
N VAL A 81 15.78 9.80 -13.84
CA VAL A 81 16.12 8.89 -12.75
C VAL A 81 17.46 8.24 -13.09
N SER A 82 18.39 8.27 -12.15
CA SER A 82 19.69 7.59 -12.29
C SER A 82 19.83 6.54 -11.19
N ARG A 83 20.22 5.31 -11.57
CA ARG A 83 20.61 4.29 -10.61
C ARG A 83 21.93 4.66 -9.94
N ARG A 84 21.92 4.71 -8.62
CA ARG A 84 23.10 4.90 -7.77
C ARG A 84 22.92 4.07 -6.51
N THR A 85 24.01 3.47 -6.05
CA THR A 85 24.04 2.79 -4.75
C THR A 85 23.97 3.82 -3.62
N THR A 86 22.98 3.70 -2.76
CA THR A 86 22.81 4.53 -1.56
C THR A 86 23.21 3.74 -0.32
N SER A 87 23.85 4.41 0.64
CA SER A 87 24.22 3.80 1.92
C SER A 87 23.14 4.06 2.98
N LEU A 88 23.06 3.19 4.00
CA LEU A 88 22.12 3.38 5.12
C LEU A 88 22.29 4.75 5.80
N ARG A 89 23.53 5.24 5.91
CA ARG A 89 23.83 6.54 6.51
C ARG A 89 23.27 7.70 5.67
N GLU A 90 23.31 7.59 4.35
CA GLU A 90 22.72 8.57 3.44
C GLU A 90 21.19 8.59 3.59
N LEU A 91 20.56 7.42 3.71
CA LEU A 91 19.12 7.31 3.98
C LEU A 91 18.72 7.97 5.30
N THR A 92 19.48 7.74 6.37
CA THR A 92 19.23 8.41 7.66
C THR A 92 19.42 9.93 7.56
N THR A 93 20.43 10.41 6.80
CA THR A 93 20.61 11.86 6.59
C THR A 93 19.50 12.50 5.76
N LEU A 94 18.81 11.72 4.91
CA LEU A 94 17.63 12.16 4.16
C LEU A 94 16.35 12.19 5.01
N GLY A 95 16.44 11.79 6.29
CA GLY A 95 15.34 11.83 7.24
C GLY A 95 14.61 10.51 7.43
N ILE A 96 15.10 9.40 6.87
CA ILE A 96 14.53 8.09 7.17
C ILE A 96 14.86 7.72 8.61
N LYS A 97 13.82 7.47 9.42
CA LYS A 97 13.96 7.24 10.86
C LYS A 97 14.80 5.99 11.16
N ASN A 98 14.46 4.85 10.54
CA ASN A 98 15.17 3.58 10.72
C ASN A 98 15.49 2.91 9.39
N ALA A 99 16.58 3.34 8.74
CA ALA A 99 17.02 2.82 7.45
C ALA A 99 17.30 1.30 7.47
N GLU A 100 17.76 0.77 8.61
CA GLU A 100 18.03 -0.66 8.83
C GLU A 100 16.78 -1.55 8.83
N ASN A 101 15.62 -0.99 9.16
CA ASN A 101 14.34 -1.73 9.21
C ASN A 101 13.54 -1.65 7.89
N LEU A 102 14.04 -0.92 6.88
CA LEU A 102 13.35 -0.77 5.60
C LEU A 102 13.27 -2.07 4.78
N ALA A 103 14.29 -2.92 4.87
CA ALA A 103 14.37 -4.15 4.07
C ALA A 103 13.87 -5.40 4.81
N ILE A 104 13.46 -5.26 6.07
CA ILE A 104 12.90 -6.39 6.83
C ILE A 104 11.45 -6.54 6.37
N PRO A 105 11.08 -7.60 5.64
CA PRO A 105 9.69 -7.83 5.28
C PRO A 105 8.89 -7.88 6.58
N SER A 106 7.82 -7.09 6.66
CA SER A 106 6.93 -7.14 7.80
C SER A 106 6.28 -8.53 7.83
N VAL A 107 6.85 -9.45 8.60
CA VAL A 107 6.20 -10.71 8.87
C VAL A 107 4.92 -10.41 9.64
N ARG A 108 3.81 -10.93 9.13
CA ARG A 108 2.44 -10.82 9.64
C ARG A 108 2.26 -11.36 11.08
N ASN A 109 3.36 -11.77 11.73
CA ASN A 109 3.40 -12.50 12.99
C ASN A 109 4.22 -11.80 14.11
N ASP A 110 4.60 -10.53 13.95
CA ASP A 110 5.23 -9.80 15.06
C ASP A 110 4.24 -9.69 16.24
N VAL A 111 4.66 -10.22 17.39
CA VAL A 111 3.92 -10.38 18.65
C VAL A 111 3.52 -9.04 19.30
N ARG A 112 3.95 -7.92 18.73
CA ARG A 112 3.43 -6.59 19.09
C ARG A 112 2.15 -6.38 18.28
N PRO A 113 1.00 -6.02 18.89
CA PRO A 113 -0.21 -5.68 18.14
C PRO A 113 0.04 -4.39 17.34
N VAL A 114 0.69 -4.53 16.19
CA VAL A 114 0.78 -3.48 15.18
C VAL A 114 -0.51 -3.63 14.37
N PRO A 115 -1.37 -2.60 14.29
CA PRO A 115 -2.72 -2.65 13.68
C PRO A 115 -2.65 -2.71 12.14
N GLN A 116 -1.92 -3.69 11.65
CA GLN A 116 -1.17 -3.55 10.41
C GLN A 116 -1.57 -4.56 9.34
N LEU A 117 -2.24 -5.62 9.76
CA LEU A 117 -3.12 -6.34 8.88
C LEU A 117 -4.51 -6.10 9.39
N ALA A 118 -5.30 -5.36 8.62
CA ALA A 118 -6.66 -5.03 9.01
C ALA A 118 -7.48 -6.30 9.31
N ASN A 119 -7.17 -7.44 8.65
CA ASN A 119 -7.71 -8.76 8.97
C ASN A 119 -7.25 -9.30 10.34
N ALA A 120 -5.96 -9.16 10.69
CA ALA A 120 -5.41 -9.69 11.94
C ALA A 120 -5.81 -8.83 13.15
N ALA A 121 -5.83 -7.50 12.99
CA ALA A 121 -6.33 -6.58 14.02
C ALA A 121 -7.83 -6.78 14.26
N PHE A 122 -8.61 -6.97 13.19
CA PHE A 122 -10.02 -7.32 13.28
C PHE A 122 -10.21 -8.67 13.99
N LEU A 123 -9.51 -9.73 13.55
CA LEU A 123 -9.61 -11.03 14.21
C LEU A 123 -9.16 -11.00 15.68
N PHE A 124 -8.06 -10.32 15.99
CA PHE A 124 -7.59 -10.17 17.38
C PHE A 124 -8.59 -9.40 18.24
N THR A 125 -9.20 -8.35 17.70
CA THR A 125 -10.21 -7.57 18.42
C THR A 125 -11.51 -8.34 18.58
N VAL A 126 -11.97 -9.04 17.53
CA VAL A 126 -13.18 -9.88 17.58
C VAL A 126 -12.99 -11.04 18.54
N VAL A 127 -11.88 -11.78 18.44
CA VAL A 127 -11.56 -12.90 19.34
C VAL A 127 -11.32 -12.42 20.77
N GLY A 128 -10.60 -11.31 20.95
CA GLY A 128 -10.33 -10.73 22.26
C GLY A 128 -11.59 -10.21 22.95
N SER A 129 -12.43 -9.47 22.24
CA SER A 129 -13.69 -8.92 22.79
C SER A 129 -14.72 -10.01 23.06
N THR A 130 -14.91 -10.97 22.14
CA THR A 130 -15.80 -12.11 22.37
C THR A 130 -15.28 -13.01 23.49
N GLY A 131 -13.97 -13.24 23.60
CA GLY A 131 -13.36 -13.97 24.70
C GLY A 131 -13.58 -13.29 26.05
N PHE A 132 -13.33 -11.98 26.14
CA PHE A 132 -13.55 -11.19 27.36
C PHE A 132 -15.04 -11.19 27.77
N LEU A 133 -15.95 -10.98 26.82
CA LEU A 133 -17.39 -11.02 27.06
C LEU A 133 -17.88 -12.43 27.43
N ALA A 134 -17.28 -13.49 26.88
CA ALA A 134 -17.60 -14.87 27.23
C ALA A 134 -17.20 -15.19 28.68
N VAL A 135 -16.05 -14.68 29.16
CA VAL A 135 -15.64 -14.83 30.56
C VAL A 135 -16.60 -14.12 31.51
N LEU A 136 -17.02 -12.89 31.17
CA LEU A 136 -18.02 -12.17 31.97
C LEU A 136 -19.39 -12.84 31.93
N ALA A 137 -19.81 -13.32 30.77
CA ALA A 137 -21.07 -14.04 30.61
C ALA A 137 -21.08 -15.37 31.37
N GLY A 138 -19.92 -16.00 31.58
CA GLY A 138 -19.80 -17.22 32.38
C GLY A 138 -20.09 -17.01 33.87
N GLN A 139 -20.13 -15.77 34.35
CA GLN A 139 -20.52 -15.42 35.72
C GLN A 139 -22.03 -15.25 35.90
N LEU A 140 -22.82 -15.40 34.83
CA LEU A 140 -24.28 -15.28 34.90
C LEU A 140 -24.89 -16.47 35.66
N PRO A 141 -25.91 -16.23 36.50
CA PRO A 141 -26.55 -17.27 37.29
C PRO A 141 -27.41 -18.21 36.42
N GLY A 142 -27.40 -19.49 36.80
CA GLY A 142 -28.17 -20.54 36.14
C GLY A 142 -27.63 -20.93 34.77
N ASP A 143 -28.48 -21.53 33.96
CA ASP A 143 -28.12 -22.09 32.65
C ASP A 143 -27.56 -21.04 31.66
N TRP A 144 -27.85 -19.76 31.89
CA TRP A 144 -27.32 -18.65 31.09
C TRP A 144 -25.78 -18.55 31.16
N GLY A 145 -25.18 -18.85 32.31
CA GLY A 145 -23.71 -18.90 32.45
C GLY A 145 -23.06 -20.03 31.65
N PHE A 146 -23.83 -21.06 31.28
CA PHE A 146 -23.37 -22.14 30.41
C PHE A 146 -23.56 -21.80 28.93
N PHE A 147 -24.75 -21.37 28.49
CA PHE A 147 -25.06 -21.19 27.07
C PHE A 147 -24.49 -19.91 26.43
N VAL A 148 -24.48 -18.79 27.17
CA VAL A 148 -24.10 -17.48 26.62
C VAL A 148 -22.62 -17.42 26.21
N PRO A 149 -21.65 -17.96 26.99
CA PRO A 149 -20.25 -17.99 26.57
C PRO A 149 -20.00 -18.79 25.28
N TYR A 150 -20.69 -19.91 25.07
CA TYR A 150 -20.55 -20.70 23.84
C TYR A 150 -21.11 -19.96 22.62
N LEU A 151 -22.26 -19.29 22.78
CA LEU A 151 -22.84 -18.44 21.74
C LEU A 151 -21.88 -17.31 21.36
N ILE A 152 -21.34 -16.58 22.35
CA ILE A 152 -20.38 -15.50 22.12
C ILE A 152 -19.09 -16.02 21.48
N GLY A 153 -18.54 -17.13 21.97
CA GLY A 153 -17.33 -17.75 21.43
C GLY A 153 -17.51 -18.24 19.99
N SER A 154 -18.71 -18.73 19.64
CA SER A 154 -19.02 -19.21 18.28
C SER A 154 -18.97 -18.10 17.22
N ILE A 155 -19.17 -16.82 17.60
CA ILE A 155 -19.07 -15.67 16.70
C ILE A 155 -17.67 -15.60 16.09
N SER A 156 -16.62 -15.87 16.89
CA SER A 156 -15.24 -15.88 16.41
C SER A 156 -14.97 -16.98 15.40
N LEU A 157 -15.59 -18.16 15.56
CA LEU A 157 -15.49 -19.25 14.59
C LEU A 157 -16.24 -18.92 13.29
N ILE A 158 -17.41 -18.28 13.39
CA ILE A 158 -18.19 -17.84 12.22
C ILE A 158 -17.40 -16.79 11.43
N VAL A 159 -16.80 -15.81 12.10
CA VAL A 159 -15.97 -14.79 11.45
C VAL A 159 -14.77 -15.42 10.74
N LEU A 160 -14.13 -16.40 11.36
CA LEU A 160 -13.02 -17.13 10.75
C LEU A 160 -13.47 -17.98 9.54
N ALA A 161 -14.65 -18.61 9.63
CA ALA A 161 -15.23 -19.36 8.52
C ALA A 161 -15.60 -18.46 7.33
N ILE A 162 -16.19 -17.28 7.59
CA ILE A 162 -16.49 -16.27 6.56
C ILE A 162 -15.20 -15.80 5.88
N GLY A 163 -14.15 -15.53 6.67
CA GLY A 163 -12.84 -15.15 6.14
C GLY A 163 -12.21 -16.19 5.21
N SER A 164 -12.53 -17.47 5.40
CA SER A 164 -12.08 -18.58 4.56
C SER A 164 -12.90 -18.73 3.27
N ILE A 165 -14.22 -18.59 3.36
CA ILE A 165 -15.14 -18.88 2.24
C ILE A 165 -15.33 -17.65 1.31
N SER A 166 -15.33 -16.44 1.86
CA SER A 166 -15.54 -15.21 1.10
C SER A 166 -14.64 -14.08 1.63
N PRO A 167 -13.41 -13.97 1.09
CA PRO A 167 -12.46 -12.94 1.50
C PRO A 167 -13.02 -11.52 1.37
N GLY A 168 -13.89 -11.27 0.39
CA GLY A 168 -14.49 -9.96 0.13
C GLY A 168 -15.49 -9.47 1.20
N LEU A 169 -16.18 -10.37 1.89
CA LEU A 169 -17.10 -9.99 2.97
C LEU A 169 -16.34 -9.57 4.23
N LEU A 170 -15.25 -10.29 4.54
CA LEU A 170 -14.33 -9.94 5.61
C LEU A 170 -13.73 -8.55 5.35
N GLN A 171 -13.37 -8.27 4.10
CA GLN A 171 -12.81 -7.01 3.65
C GLN A 171 -13.77 -5.82 3.83
N ALA A 172 -15.07 -6.00 3.53
CA ALA A 172 -16.09 -4.98 3.80
C ALA A 172 -16.24 -4.69 5.31
N ALA A 173 -16.24 -5.74 6.14
CA ALA A 173 -16.29 -5.59 7.60
C ALA A 173 -15.05 -4.90 8.17
N ILE A 174 -13.89 -5.17 7.59
CA ILE A 174 -12.61 -4.55 7.93
C ILE A 174 -12.57 -3.07 7.51
N GLY A 175 -13.12 -2.74 6.34
CA GLY A 175 -13.30 -1.35 5.91
C GLY A 175 -14.09 -0.55 6.95
N ALA A 176 -15.20 -1.11 7.44
CA ALA A 176 -16.00 -0.53 8.51
C ALA A 176 -15.27 -0.48 9.88
N PHE A 177 -14.35 -1.41 10.15
CA PHE A 177 -13.55 -1.44 11.38
C PHE A 177 -12.39 -0.44 11.36
N SER A 178 -11.88 -0.09 10.20
CA SER A 178 -10.75 0.83 10.04
C SER A 178 -11.04 2.28 10.40
N THR A 179 -12.31 2.69 10.40
CA THR A 179 -12.73 4.00 10.91
C THR A 179 -12.44 4.16 12.41
N VAL A 180 -12.16 3.05 13.10
CA VAL A 180 -11.81 3.01 14.53
C VAL A 180 -10.30 3.19 14.76
N PHE A 181 -9.45 3.05 13.72
CA PHE A 181 -7.98 3.20 13.80
C PHE A 181 -7.49 4.34 12.90
N PRO A 182 -7.59 5.61 13.35
CA PRO A 182 -7.19 6.78 12.55
C PRO A 182 -5.72 6.75 12.10
N ASP A 183 -4.83 6.20 12.94
CA ASP A 183 -3.39 6.09 12.63
C ASP A 183 -3.12 5.21 11.40
N TYR A 184 -3.99 4.23 11.11
CA TYR A 184 -3.85 3.33 9.96
C TYR A 184 -4.25 4.01 8.65
N GLN A 185 -5.34 4.78 8.67
CA GLN A 185 -5.79 5.59 7.53
C GLN A 185 -4.75 6.66 7.17
N GLU A 186 -4.15 7.29 8.19
CA GLU A 186 -3.09 8.28 7.99
C GLU A 186 -1.85 7.66 7.34
N ARG A 187 -1.52 6.41 7.70
CA ARG A 187 -0.41 5.66 7.12
C ARG A 187 -0.67 5.30 5.66
N ILE A 188 -1.83 4.73 5.33
CA ILE A 188 -2.22 4.39 3.94
C ILE A 188 -2.24 5.66 3.10
N ALA A 189 -2.88 6.73 3.58
CA ALA A 189 -2.95 8.00 2.86
C ALA A 189 -1.56 8.55 2.54
N ARG A 190 -0.59 8.47 3.47
CA ARG A 190 0.80 8.84 3.19
C ARG A 190 1.46 7.95 2.14
N HIS A 191 1.24 6.64 2.24
CA HIS A 191 1.78 5.66 1.32
C HIS A 191 1.29 5.90 -0.12
N GLU A 192 -0.02 5.98 -0.30
CA GLU A 192 -0.65 6.18 -1.62
C GLU A 192 -0.39 7.59 -2.18
N ALA A 193 -0.37 8.61 -1.32
CA ALA A 193 -0.01 9.97 -1.75
C ALA A 193 1.44 10.05 -2.26
N ALA A 194 2.35 9.22 -1.73
CA ALA A 194 3.72 9.17 -2.21
C ALA A 194 3.80 8.57 -3.61
N HIS A 195 3.13 7.44 -3.86
CA HIS A 195 2.98 6.85 -5.19
C HIS A 195 2.44 7.88 -6.18
N PHE A 196 1.35 8.56 -5.81
CA PHE A 196 0.73 9.59 -6.65
C PHE A 196 1.69 10.75 -6.96
N LEU A 197 2.30 11.33 -5.92
CA LEU A 197 3.17 12.49 -6.09
C LEU A 197 4.39 12.17 -6.94
N VAL A 198 5.06 11.05 -6.68
CA VAL A 198 6.27 10.65 -7.40
C VAL A 198 5.95 10.33 -8.86
N ALA A 199 4.85 9.62 -9.14
CA ALA A 199 4.39 9.40 -10.51
C ALA A 199 4.11 10.73 -11.25
N TYR A 200 3.44 11.67 -10.59
CA TYR A 200 3.13 12.99 -11.16
C TYR A 200 4.40 13.81 -11.47
N LEU A 201 5.40 13.79 -10.59
CA LEU A 201 6.66 14.50 -10.80
C LEU A 201 7.51 13.89 -11.92
N ILE A 202 7.47 12.56 -12.09
CA ILE A 202 8.17 11.82 -13.15
C ILE A 202 7.44 11.98 -14.50
N GLY A 203 6.13 12.22 -14.47
CA GLY A 203 5.28 12.34 -15.67
C GLY A 203 4.65 11.01 -16.10
N LEU A 204 4.37 10.12 -15.14
CA LEU A 204 3.63 8.89 -15.38
C LEU A 204 2.12 9.13 -15.12
N PRO A 205 1.24 8.77 -16.07
CA PRO A 205 -0.19 9.08 -16.01
C PRO A 205 -0.91 8.26 -14.94
N ILE A 206 -1.63 8.95 -14.04
CA ILE A 206 -2.35 8.35 -12.92
C ILE A 206 -3.84 8.29 -13.26
N LEU A 207 -4.41 7.08 -13.28
CA LEU A 207 -5.80 6.85 -13.65
C LEU A 207 -6.79 6.97 -12.48
N GLY A 208 -6.27 6.87 -11.26
CA GLY A 208 -7.05 6.98 -10.05
C GLY A 208 -6.23 6.56 -8.85
N TYR A 209 -6.62 7.05 -7.68
CA TYR A 209 -6.22 6.52 -6.40
C TYR A 209 -7.49 6.13 -5.66
N SER A 210 -7.34 5.24 -4.70
CA SER A 210 -8.39 4.96 -3.75
C SER A 210 -7.69 4.87 -2.37
N LEU A 211 -8.44 4.89 -1.26
CA LEU A 211 -7.92 4.62 0.09
C LEU A 211 -8.68 3.47 0.83
N ASP A 212 -9.60 2.81 0.13
CA ASP A 212 -10.35 1.63 0.51
C ASP A 212 -9.49 0.39 0.75
N ILE A 213 -9.73 -0.20 1.92
CA ILE A 213 -8.92 -1.28 2.44
C ILE A 213 -9.11 -2.56 1.64
N GLY A 214 -8.00 -3.00 1.03
CA GLY A 214 -7.87 -4.28 0.35
C GLY A 214 -8.52 -4.33 -1.03
N LYS A 215 -9.00 -3.20 -1.54
CA LYS A 215 -9.34 -3.03 -2.95
C LYS A 215 -8.34 -2.13 -3.67
N GLU A 216 -7.06 -2.18 -3.34
CA GLU A 216 -6.12 -1.18 -3.87
C GLU A 216 -4.76 -1.70 -4.25
N HIS A 217 -4.41 -1.37 -5.49
CA HIS A 217 -3.18 -0.66 -5.81
C HIS A 217 -3.61 0.64 -6.48
N VAL A 218 -2.80 1.70 -6.45
CA VAL A 218 -2.93 2.75 -7.47
C VAL A 218 -2.84 2.04 -8.82
N ASN A 219 -3.93 2.04 -9.61
CA ASN A 219 -4.01 1.35 -10.91
C ASN A 219 -3.00 1.86 -11.95
N LEU A 220 -2.18 2.83 -11.57
CA LEU A 220 -0.92 3.18 -12.21
C LEU A 220 -0.08 1.96 -12.53
N ILE A 221 0.07 1.06 -11.57
CA ILE A 221 1.03 -0.01 -11.68
C ILE A 221 0.44 -1.09 -12.56
N ASP A 222 -0.71 -1.71 -12.24
CA ASP A 222 -1.18 -2.91 -12.95
C ASP A 222 -1.44 -2.71 -14.46
N GLU A 223 -1.99 -1.56 -14.88
CA GLU A 223 -2.24 -1.30 -16.32
C GLU A 223 -0.96 -0.93 -17.09
N GLN A 224 -0.04 -0.15 -16.51
CA GLN A 224 1.27 0.10 -17.13
C GLN A 224 2.18 -1.13 -17.05
N LEU A 225 2.10 -1.92 -15.97
CA LEU A 225 2.78 -3.21 -15.79
C LEU A 225 2.34 -4.17 -16.87
N GLN A 226 1.03 -4.35 -17.04
CA GLN A 226 0.47 -5.18 -18.11
C GLN A 226 0.91 -4.62 -19.45
N LYS A 227 0.75 -3.32 -19.70
CA LYS A 227 1.14 -2.71 -20.99
C LYS A 227 2.62 -2.91 -21.29
N LEU A 228 3.54 -2.82 -20.32
CA LEU A 228 4.98 -3.00 -20.52
C LEU A 228 5.42 -4.47 -20.60
N ILE A 229 4.76 -5.35 -19.85
CA ILE A 229 4.92 -6.80 -19.97
C ILE A 229 4.46 -7.24 -21.37
N TYR A 230 3.29 -6.77 -21.83
CA TYR A 230 2.68 -7.09 -23.12
C TYR A 230 3.34 -6.40 -24.32
N SER A 231 3.81 -5.15 -24.20
CA SER A 231 4.27 -4.35 -25.36
C SER A 231 5.60 -4.78 -25.95
N GLY A 232 6.34 -5.69 -25.32
CA GLY A 232 7.62 -6.12 -25.89
C GLY A 232 8.79 -5.16 -25.59
N GLN A 233 8.51 -3.90 -25.30
CA GLN A 233 9.47 -2.80 -25.22
C GLN A 233 9.61 -2.35 -23.77
N LEU A 234 10.49 -3.02 -23.04
CA LEU A 234 10.89 -2.58 -21.70
C LEU A 234 12.12 -1.69 -21.84
N ASP A 235 11.91 -0.40 -22.17
CA ASP A 235 13.03 0.54 -22.11
C ASP A 235 13.53 0.61 -20.67
N GLN A 236 14.83 0.52 -20.49
CA GLN A 236 15.45 0.45 -19.18
C GLN A 236 15.18 1.74 -18.38
N LYS A 237 14.96 2.87 -19.06
CA LYS A 237 14.52 4.13 -18.44
C LYS A 237 13.10 4.06 -17.89
N GLU A 238 12.20 3.33 -18.53
CA GLU A 238 10.80 3.18 -18.08
C GLU A 238 10.73 2.29 -16.84
N ILE A 239 11.53 1.21 -16.82
CA ILE A 239 11.69 0.38 -15.62
C ILE A 239 12.25 1.21 -14.46
N ASP A 240 13.27 2.03 -14.70
CA ASP A 240 13.86 2.86 -13.65
C ASP A 240 12.85 3.87 -13.09
N ARG A 241 11.97 4.43 -13.94
CA ARG A 241 10.87 5.31 -13.51
C ARG A 241 9.82 4.58 -12.69
N LEU A 242 9.41 3.39 -13.12
CA LEU A 242 8.45 2.56 -12.38
C LEU A 242 9.01 2.09 -11.05
N ALA A 243 10.29 1.71 -11.01
CA ALA A 243 10.97 1.31 -9.79
C ALA A 243 10.95 2.45 -8.75
N VAL A 244 11.16 3.69 -9.19
CA VAL A 244 11.09 4.85 -8.28
C VAL A 244 9.68 5.09 -7.76
N VAL A 245 8.65 4.93 -8.60
CA VAL A 245 7.26 5.01 -8.13
C VAL A 245 6.96 3.88 -7.15
N SER A 246 7.24 2.62 -7.47
CA SER A 246 7.01 1.49 -6.57
C SER A 246 7.73 1.63 -5.21
N MET A 247 8.86 2.33 -5.15
CA MET A 247 9.57 2.57 -3.88
C MET A 247 9.09 3.81 -3.11
N ALA A 248 8.20 4.62 -3.69
CA ALA A 248 7.74 5.88 -3.10
C ALA A 248 6.93 5.67 -1.81
N GLY A 249 6.02 4.69 -1.80
CA GLY A 249 5.22 4.35 -0.61
C GLY A 249 6.10 3.92 0.58
N LEU A 250 7.07 3.03 0.33
CA LEU A 250 8.10 2.62 1.29
C LEU A 250 8.90 3.82 1.84
N ALA A 251 9.33 4.72 0.96
CA ALA A 251 10.10 5.90 1.35
C ALA A 251 9.28 6.86 2.24
N ALA A 252 8.02 7.12 1.90
CA ALA A 252 7.15 7.98 2.70
C ALA A 252 6.85 7.39 4.08
N GLU A 253 6.64 6.08 4.16
CA GLU A 253 6.52 5.42 5.47
C GLU A 253 7.81 5.51 6.29
N GLY A 254 8.98 5.34 5.66
CA GLY A 254 10.28 5.42 6.34
C GLY A 254 10.65 6.81 6.86
N LEU A 255 10.10 7.88 6.26
CA LEU A 255 10.28 9.26 6.73
C LEU A 255 9.45 9.56 7.99
N GLU A 256 8.25 8.98 8.11
CA GLU A 256 7.32 9.28 9.20
C GLU A 256 7.33 8.23 10.32
N TYR A 257 7.54 6.97 10.00
CA TYR A 257 7.38 5.86 10.93
C TYR A 257 8.68 5.10 11.16
N ASP A 258 8.81 4.54 12.36
CA ASP A 258 9.97 3.75 12.75
C ASP A 258 10.03 2.37 12.07
N LYS A 259 8.89 1.89 11.58
CA LYS A 259 8.76 0.58 10.92
C LYS A 259 7.92 0.72 9.68
N VAL A 260 8.43 0.20 8.56
CA VAL A 260 7.70 0.15 7.29
C VAL A 260 6.96 -1.17 7.13
N VAL A 261 5.78 -1.14 6.52
CA VAL A 261 4.90 -2.31 6.45
C VAL A 261 4.07 -2.38 5.18
N GLY A 262 3.75 -1.27 4.50
CA GLY A 262 3.04 -1.32 3.21
C GLY A 262 3.83 -1.94 2.04
N GLN A 263 5.08 -2.36 2.27
CA GLN A 263 6.07 -2.58 1.20
C GLN A 263 5.95 -3.88 0.40
N SER A 264 5.23 -4.91 0.88
CA SER A 264 5.37 -6.26 0.31
C SER A 264 4.87 -6.38 -1.13
N ALA A 265 3.75 -5.73 -1.45
CA ALA A 265 3.14 -5.82 -2.78
C ALA A 265 3.96 -5.03 -3.81
N ASP A 266 4.39 -3.82 -3.43
CA ASP A 266 5.23 -2.96 -4.26
C ASP A 266 6.59 -3.60 -4.58
N LEU A 267 7.27 -4.14 -3.56
CA LEU A 267 8.57 -4.79 -3.74
C LEU A 267 8.46 -6.07 -4.56
N PHE A 268 7.40 -6.86 -4.37
CA PHE A 268 7.15 -8.04 -5.18
C PHE A 268 6.93 -7.67 -6.64
N THR A 269 6.12 -6.65 -6.90
CA THR A 269 5.85 -6.15 -8.25
C THR A 269 7.14 -5.65 -8.91
N LEU A 270 7.94 -4.86 -8.20
CA LEU A 270 9.25 -4.41 -8.65
C LEU A 270 10.18 -5.60 -8.96
N GLN A 271 10.23 -6.60 -8.09
CA GLN A 271 11.06 -7.79 -8.30
C GLN A 271 10.66 -8.56 -9.56
N VAL A 272 9.35 -8.74 -9.78
CA VAL A 272 8.81 -9.39 -10.98
C VAL A 272 9.17 -8.60 -12.23
N LEU A 273 9.02 -7.26 -12.21
CA LEU A 273 9.39 -6.39 -13.33
C LEU A 273 10.84 -6.53 -13.73
N PHE A 274 11.76 -6.39 -12.77
CA PHE A 274 13.19 -6.49 -13.05
C PHE A 274 13.57 -7.88 -13.57
N SER A 275 13.02 -8.93 -12.96
CA SER A 275 13.30 -10.31 -13.37
C SER A 275 12.79 -10.59 -14.79
N ALA A 276 11.55 -10.17 -15.09
CA ALA A 276 10.95 -10.32 -16.41
C ALA A 276 11.74 -9.55 -17.48
N SER A 277 12.19 -8.34 -17.18
CA SER A 277 13.02 -7.55 -18.08
C SER A 277 14.35 -8.24 -18.41
N LEU A 278 15.06 -8.75 -17.39
CA LEU A 278 16.34 -9.43 -17.58
C LEU A 278 16.20 -10.68 -18.46
N LEU A 279 15.18 -11.49 -18.20
CA LEU A 279 14.91 -12.70 -19.00
C LEU A 279 14.55 -12.36 -20.45
N LYS A 280 13.78 -11.29 -20.66
CA LYS A 280 13.36 -10.87 -22.00
C LYS A 280 14.52 -10.30 -22.82
N ASN A 281 15.36 -9.47 -22.20
CA ASN A 281 16.55 -8.91 -22.84
C ASN A 281 17.59 -9.98 -23.20
N ASN A 282 17.62 -11.09 -22.45
CA ASN A 282 18.52 -12.22 -22.67
C ASN A 282 17.76 -13.46 -23.16
N LYS A 283 16.72 -13.27 -24.00
CA LYS A 283 15.83 -14.36 -24.43
C LYS A 283 16.58 -15.52 -25.08
N VAL A 284 17.53 -15.24 -25.97
CA VAL A 284 18.31 -16.27 -26.69
C VAL A 284 19.12 -17.11 -25.70
N ALA A 285 19.83 -16.46 -24.78
CA ALA A 285 20.57 -17.12 -23.71
C ALA A 285 19.65 -17.91 -22.78
N HIS A 286 18.46 -17.39 -22.47
CA HIS A 286 17.48 -18.09 -21.64
C HIS A 286 16.95 -19.37 -22.32
N GLU A 287 16.66 -19.32 -23.62
CA GLU A 287 16.20 -20.49 -24.39
C GLU A 287 17.31 -21.53 -24.56
N ALA A 288 18.56 -21.10 -24.82
CA ALA A 288 19.72 -21.99 -24.89
C ALA A 288 19.99 -22.68 -23.53
N LEU A 289 19.92 -21.92 -22.44
CA LEU A 289 20.01 -22.45 -21.08
C LEU A 289 18.89 -23.45 -20.79
N MET A 290 17.65 -23.13 -21.15
CA MET A 290 16.52 -24.04 -20.98
C MET A 290 16.73 -25.36 -21.74
N SER A 291 17.23 -25.30 -22.97
CA SER A 291 17.57 -26.48 -23.76
C SER A 291 18.64 -27.33 -23.06
N ALA A 292 19.73 -26.71 -22.61
CA ALA A 292 20.80 -27.41 -21.88
C ALA A 292 20.30 -28.04 -20.57
N MET A 293 19.48 -27.32 -19.80
CA MET A 293 18.87 -27.83 -18.57
C MET A 293 17.90 -28.99 -18.83
N SER A 294 17.10 -28.92 -19.90
CA SER A 294 16.17 -29.99 -20.29
C SER A 294 16.90 -31.30 -20.64
N GLN A 295 18.14 -31.18 -21.14
CA GLN A 295 19.02 -32.30 -21.44
C GLN A 295 19.84 -32.76 -20.22
N LYS A 296 19.59 -32.18 -19.03
CA LYS A 296 20.34 -32.44 -17.78
C LYS A 296 21.84 -32.19 -17.91
N ALA A 297 22.22 -31.17 -18.69
CA ALA A 297 23.61 -30.74 -18.80
C ALA A 297 24.19 -30.38 -17.43
N SER A 298 25.51 -30.52 -17.28
CA SER A 298 26.21 -30.06 -16.08
C SER A 298 26.13 -28.53 -15.95
N VAL A 299 26.43 -27.99 -14.75
CA VAL A 299 26.50 -26.53 -14.54
C VAL A 299 27.46 -25.86 -15.53
N LEU A 300 28.58 -26.52 -15.85
CA LEU A 300 29.52 -26.05 -16.88
C LEU A 300 28.87 -26.00 -18.27
N GLY A 301 28.13 -27.04 -18.67
CA GLY A 301 27.42 -27.05 -19.96
C GLY A 301 26.30 -26.00 -20.03
N CYS A 302 25.67 -25.67 -18.91
CA CYS A 302 24.70 -24.58 -18.83
C CYS A 302 25.36 -23.20 -19.00
N ILE A 303 26.53 -22.98 -18.39
CA ILE A 303 27.30 -21.73 -18.56
C ILE A 303 27.78 -21.59 -20.01
N GLU A 304 28.31 -22.66 -20.60
CA GLU A 304 28.74 -22.67 -21.99
C GLU A 304 27.57 -22.37 -22.95
N ALA A 305 26.36 -22.87 -22.67
CA ALA A 305 25.16 -22.54 -23.44
C ALA A 305 24.76 -21.06 -23.33
N ILE A 306 24.99 -20.41 -22.19
CA ILE A 306 24.74 -18.97 -22.00
C ILE A 306 25.75 -18.15 -22.80
N GLU A 307 27.05 -18.44 -22.65
CA GLU A 307 28.12 -17.68 -23.31
C GLU A 307 28.09 -17.81 -24.84
N ASN A 308 27.70 -18.99 -25.35
CA ASN A 308 27.60 -19.24 -26.79
C ASN A 308 26.29 -18.70 -27.41
N ALA A 309 25.34 -18.25 -26.60
CA ALA A 309 24.09 -17.66 -27.05
C ALA A 309 24.24 -16.13 -27.17
N SER A 310 24.86 -15.69 -28.26
CA SER A 310 24.94 -14.27 -28.67
C SER A 310 23.83 -13.90 -29.65
#